data_AF-A0A1Z5TGY8-F1
#
_entry.id   AF-A0A1Z5TGY8-F1
#
_cell.length_a   1.000
_cell.length_b   1.000
_cell.length_c   1.000
_cell.angle_alpha   90.00
_cell.angle_beta   90.00
_cell.angle_gamma   90.00
#
_symmetry.space_group_name_H-M   'P 1'
#
loop_
_entity.id
_entity.type
_entity.pdbx_description
1 polymer ?
#
loop_
_entity_poly.entity_id
_entity_poly.type
_entity_poly.pdbx_seq_one_letter_code
_entity_poly.pdbx_strand_id
1 'polypeptide(L)'
;MLPRAVWARERVAQQGSQSDIPKDVEGQYGTFSGKVDHQLQPSLKAGGLEYEGKNWMAFADDETLISALTLPGTHDSAACKVSWPFVQTQGMDIRNQLNAGIRCFDLRCGVRNDIVEMVHGPSFLGVTLSTVLDVIYTWLESHSTEALVVQIKQDRKSERSRISFAVAIGNLVTSTPERWRTGDTTPALGELRGRIQLLRRFLNPKPHAFGIDVVRWPDNPPRPFTIHTWHEFNITIQDHYTSSHPKSLSALVRMKGGDVVDLLTRAAADQDEGNWYINFSSAYEFNFYHQLTPKKISLGGYSGFQWEEGMNIRLRNFLATCPGRHRFGIVAMDFPEGGAEDLILTLIQSNFESQSPRRTWLQLAIEGLLWASAGFLLIMAATPVTPGRPSPLPQQDFSST
;
A
#
# COMPACT_ATOMS: atom_id res chain seq x y z
N MET A 1 13.32 23.16 22.31
CA MET A 1 13.52 22.47 21.01
C MET A 1 13.55 20.93 21.13
N LEU A 2 13.91 20.35 22.28
CA LEU A 2 13.79 18.92 22.57
C LEU A 2 12.39 18.32 22.87
N PRO A 3 11.34 19.05 23.31
CA PRO A 3 10.19 18.36 23.91
C PRO A 3 9.44 17.44 22.94
N ARG A 4 9.19 17.85 21.69
CA ARG A 4 8.06 17.35 20.89
C ARG A 4 8.21 15.95 20.29
N ALA A 5 9.41 15.54 19.88
CA ALA A 5 9.66 14.17 19.39
C ALA A 5 9.88 13.16 20.53
N VAL A 6 10.29 13.64 21.71
CA VAL A 6 10.53 12.82 22.90
C VAL A 6 9.22 12.20 23.44
N TRP A 7 8.08 12.92 23.33
CA TRP A 7 6.78 12.43 23.80
C TRP A 7 6.33 11.10 23.18
N ALA A 8 6.58 10.88 21.89
CA ALA A 8 6.16 9.64 21.24
C ALA A 8 6.96 8.43 21.77
N ARG A 9 8.25 8.64 22.09
CA ARG A 9 9.11 7.61 22.69
C ARG A 9 8.83 7.43 24.20
N GLU A 10 8.51 8.51 24.91
CA GLU A 10 8.10 8.45 26.32
C GLU A 10 6.79 7.69 26.51
N ARG A 11 5.82 7.77 25.57
CA ARG A 11 4.60 6.94 25.60
C ARG A 11 4.90 5.44 25.53
N VAL A 12 5.79 5.04 24.62
CA VAL A 12 6.25 3.65 24.49
C VAL A 12 7.01 3.21 25.74
N ALA A 13 7.85 4.07 26.31
CA ALA A 13 8.64 3.76 27.51
C ALA A 13 7.80 3.67 28.79
N GLN A 14 6.77 4.51 28.96
CA GLN A 14 5.92 4.52 30.16
C GLN A 14 4.94 3.34 30.24
N GLN A 15 4.63 2.68 29.11
CA GLN A 15 3.76 1.49 29.10
C GLN A 15 4.54 0.17 29.18
N GLY A 16 5.87 0.20 29.00
CA GLY A 16 6.72 -1.01 28.97
C GLY A 16 7.17 -1.56 30.33
N SER A 17 6.68 -1.06 31.48
CA SER A 17 7.19 -1.46 32.81
C SER A 17 6.53 -2.72 33.39
N GLN A 18 6.08 -3.67 32.57
CA GLN A 18 5.60 -4.98 33.04
C GLN A 18 5.55 -6.02 31.90
N SER A 19 6.71 -6.47 31.41
CA SER A 19 6.82 -7.79 30.77
C SER A 19 8.30 -8.15 30.56
N ASP A 20 8.75 -9.23 31.20
CA ASP A 20 9.99 -9.93 30.86
C ASP A 20 9.85 -10.53 29.44
N ILE A 21 10.25 -9.77 28.42
CA ILE A 21 10.33 -10.26 27.04
C ILE A 21 11.80 -10.61 26.74
N PRO A 22 12.12 -11.86 26.32
CA PRO A 22 13.48 -12.26 25.97
C PRO A 22 14.09 -11.35 24.90
N LYS A 23 15.38 -11.04 25.09
CA LYS A 23 16.22 -10.34 24.11
C LYS A 23 16.22 -11.12 22.77
N ASP A 24 16.09 -10.38 21.67
CA ASP A 24 16.28 -10.81 20.27
C ASP A 24 15.17 -11.62 19.58
N VAL A 25 13.92 -11.13 19.60
CA VAL A 25 12.84 -11.60 18.69
C VAL A 25 12.54 -10.61 17.53
N GLU A 26 13.25 -9.49 17.46
CA GLU A 26 13.04 -8.39 16.49
C GLU A 26 13.50 -8.69 15.03
N GLY A 27 13.77 -9.94 14.66
CA GLY A 27 14.59 -10.25 13.47
C GLY A 27 14.18 -11.41 12.56
N GLN A 28 12.97 -11.98 12.67
CA GLN A 28 12.56 -13.13 11.83
C GLN A 28 11.47 -12.79 10.80
N TYR A 29 11.61 -11.68 10.07
CA TYR A 29 10.70 -11.32 8.98
C TYR A 29 11.45 -11.08 7.68
N GLY A 30 10.84 -11.54 6.57
CA GLY A 30 11.47 -11.59 5.25
C GLY A 30 12.07 -10.24 4.85
N THR A 31 13.36 -10.20 4.54
CA THR A 31 14.01 -8.97 4.11
C THR A 31 13.68 -8.69 2.64
N PHE A 32 13.49 -7.42 2.27
CA PHE A 32 13.69 -7.02 0.87
C PHE A 32 15.08 -7.52 0.44
N SER A 33 15.14 -8.38 -0.59
CA SER A 33 16.42 -8.95 -1.05
C SER A 33 17.38 -7.81 -1.41
N GLY A 34 18.60 -7.85 -0.88
CA GLY A 34 19.57 -6.74 -0.91
C GLY A 34 20.18 -6.40 -2.27
N LYS A 35 19.72 -7.03 -3.36
CA LYS A 35 20.09 -6.71 -4.74
C LYS A 35 18.91 -7.04 -5.65
N VAL A 36 18.35 -6.05 -6.31
CA VAL A 36 17.42 -6.25 -7.43
C VAL A 36 18.10 -5.69 -8.67
N ASP A 37 18.17 -6.50 -9.71
CA ASP A 37 18.83 -6.17 -10.97
C ASP A 37 18.14 -4.95 -11.61
N HIS A 38 18.94 -3.94 -11.95
CA HIS A 38 18.47 -2.67 -12.48
C HIS A 38 18.09 -2.82 -13.95
N GLN A 39 16.85 -3.27 -14.23
CA GLN A 39 16.17 -3.02 -15.51
C GLN A 39 14.73 -3.54 -15.47
N LEU A 40 13.87 -2.90 -14.70
CA LEU A 40 12.44 -2.98 -14.95
C LEU A 40 12.01 -1.63 -15.51
N GLN A 41 12.05 -1.52 -16.84
CA GLN A 41 11.43 -0.42 -17.55
C GLN A 41 9.94 -0.37 -17.19
N PRO A 42 9.32 0.83 -17.16
CA PRO A 42 7.89 0.96 -17.01
C PRO A 42 7.18 0.04 -18.01
N SER A 43 6.22 -0.76 -17.54
CA SER A 43 5.47 -1.60 -18.46
C SER A 43 4.76 -0.70 -19.47
N LEU A 44 4.84 -1.04 -20.77
CA LEU A 44 4.18 -0.34 -21.89
C LEU A 44 2.64 -0.23 -21.75
N LYS A 45 2.05 -0.79 -20.68
CA LYS A 45 0.62 -0.70 -20.32
C LYS A 45 0.28 0.52 -19.46
N ALA A 46 1.25 1.32 -19.03
CA ALA A 46 1.02 2.52 -18.23
C ALA A 46 0.38 3.69 -19.02
N GLY A 47 0.39 3.65 -20.36
CA GLY A 47 -0.03 4.78 -21.19
C GLY A 47 -1.53 5.14 -21.15
N GLY A 48 -2.40 4.24 -20.66
CA GLY A 48 -3.80 4.57 -20.36
C GLY A 48 -4.00 5.02 -18.90
N LEU A 49 -3.29 4.38 -17.98
CA LEU A 49 -3.46 4.55 -16.54
C LEU A 49 -2.84 5.83 -15.95
N GLU A 50 -1.86 6.45 -16.64
CA GLU A 50 -1.28 7.75 -16.22
C GLU A 50 -2.32 8.88 -16.19
N TYR A 51 -3.36 8.83 -17.04
CA TYR A 51 -4.50 9.76 -17.02
C TYR A 51 -5.68 9.25 -16.16
N GLU A 52 -5.71 7.96 -15.81
CA GLU A 52 -6.84 7.30 -15.14
C GLU A 52 -6.65 7.07 -13.63
N GLY A 53 -5.45 7.29 -13.07
CA GLY A 53 -5.21 7.16 -11.62
C GLY A 53 -6.14 8.00 -10.74
N LYS A 54 -6.77 9.04 -11.29
CA LYS A 54 -7.79 9.84 -10.60
C LYS A 54 -9.14 9.15 -10.45
N ASN A 55 -9.49 8.24 -11.35
CA ASN A 55 -10.79 7.54 -11.39
C ASN A 55 -10.60 6.02 -11.49
N TRP A 56 -9.59 5.47 -10.82
CA TRP A 56 -9.21 4.07 -11.01
C TRP A 56 -10.26 3.09 -10.46
N MET A 57 -11.07 3.48 -9.48
CA MET A 57 -12.13 2.61 -8.97
C MET A 57 -13.28 2.44 -9.95
N ALA A 58 -13.37 3.27 -11.01
CA ALA A 58 -14.35 3.10 -12.09
C ALA A 58 -14.20 1.75 -12.84
N PHE A 59 -13.03 1.10 -12.74
CA PHE A 59 -12.74 -0.18 -13.39
C PHE A 59 -13.00 -1.41 -12.51
N ALA A 60 -13.36 -1.22 -11.24
CA ALA A 60 -13.74 -2.28 -10.33
C ALA A 60 -15.27 -2.42 -10.29
N ASP A 61 -15.77 -3.65 -10.15
CA ASP A 61 -17.21 -3.94 -10.10
C ASP A 61 -17.84 -3.45 -8.79
N ASP A 62 -19.12 -3.06 -8.83
CA ASP A 62 -19.85 -2.50 -7.68
C ASP A 62 -19.98 -3.49 -6.52
N GLU A 63 -20.02 -4.78 -6.82
CA GLU A 63 -20.12 -5.88 -5.86
C GLU A 63 -18.78 -6.15 -5.14
N THR A 64 -17.66 -5.62 -5.63
CA THR A 64 -16.35 -5.80 -5.02
C THR A 64 -16.34 -5.21 -3.62
N LEU A 65 -16.02 -6.00 -2.59
CA LEU A 65 -15.86 -5.47 -1.24
C LEU A 65 -14.68 -4.50 -1.18
N ILE A 66 -14.81 -3.41 -0.43
CA ILE A 66 -13.71 -2.44 -0.27
C ILE A 66 -12.46 -3.08 0.34
N SER A 67 -12.63 -4.05 1.24
CA SER A 67 -11.54 -4.87 1.81
C SER A 67 -10.87 -5.80 0.82
N ALA A 68 -11.53 -6.14 -0.30
CA ALA A 68 -10.97 -6.96 -1.37
C ALA A 68 -10.02 -6.18 -2.29
N LEU A 69 -9.98 -4.85 -2.18
CA LEU A 69 -9.12 -3.97 -2.96
C LEU A 69 -7.81 -3.66 -2.21
N THR A 70 -6.72 -3.55 -2.98
CA THR A 70 -5.51 -2.84 -2.59
C THR A 70 -5.76 -1.34 -2.67
N LEU A 71 -5.73 -0.66 -1.53
CA LEU A 71 -5.97 0.77 -1.42
C LEU A 71 -4.66 1.51 -1.09
N PRO A 72 -4.13 2.33 -2.00
CA PRO A 72 -3.07 3.27 -1.66
C PRO A 72 -3.57 4.24 -0.59
N GLY A 73 -2.82 4.34 0.51
CA GLY A 73 -3.12 5.21 1.63
C GLY A 73 -1.96 6.11 2.02
N THR A 74 -2.25 7.15 2.78
CA THR A 74 -1.24 8.05 3.35
C THR A 74 -1.32 8.09 4.86
N HIS A 75 -0.17 7.98 5.52
CA HIS A 75 -0.02 8.17 6.96
C HIS A 75 -0.02 9.66 7.31
N ASP A 76 -0.79 10.03 8.34
CA ASP A 76 -0.98 11.41 8.78
C ASP A 76 -1.17 12.40 7.62
N SER A 77 -2.21 12.14 6.81
CA SER A 77 -2.35 12.64 5.44
C SER A 77 -2.33 14.17 5.31
N ALA A 78 -2.68 14.90 6.37
CA ALA A 78 -2.73 16.37 6.35
C ALA A 78 -1.38 17.03 6.70
N ALA A 79 -0.35 16.28 7.10
CA ALA A 79 0.94 16.82 7.53
C ALA A 79 1.88 17.13 6.36
N CYS A 80 1.40 17.95 5.41
CA CYS A 80 2.14 18.37 4.22
C CYS A 80 2.72 19.78 4.27
N LYS A 81 2.11 20.69 5.04
CA LYS A 81 2.47 22.12 5.08
C LYS A 81 3.45 22.51 6.18
N VAL A 82 3.82 21.56 7.05
CA VAL A 82 4.66 21.83 8.21
C VAL A 82 6.10 21.41 7.91
N SER A 83 7.03 22.38 7.83
CA SER A 83 8.45 22.09 7.57
C SER A 83 9.24 21.61 8.79
N TRP A 84 8.56 21.22 9.87
CA TRP A 84 9.23 20.75 11.08
C TRP A 84 9.70 19.30 10.89
N PRO A 85 10.98 19.01 11.16
CA PRO A 85 11.49 17.65 11.17
C PRO A 85 10.63 16.76 12.06
N PHE A 86 10.37 15.53 11.62
CA PHE A 86 9.53 14.52 12.31
C PHE A 86 8.02 14.78 12.33
N VAL A 87 7.54 15.96 11.90
CA VAL A 87 6.11 16.25 11.77
C VAL A 87 5.62 16.05 10.35
N GLN A 88 6.42 16.43 9.35
CA GLN A 88 6.03 16.27 7.95
C GLN A 88 6.08 14.80 7.52
N THR A 89 4.98 14.32 6.97
CA THR A 89 4.82 12.94 6.44
C THR A 89 4.45 12.91 4.97
N GLN A 90 3.98 14.03 4.41
CA GLN A 90 3.51 14.12 3.03
C GLN A 90 4.14 15.34 2.33
N GLY A 91 4.45 15.23 1.04
CA GLY A 91 4.74 16.40 0.19
C GLY A 91 3.52 16.87 -0.61
N MET A 92 2.57 15.97 -0.85
CA MET A 92 1.30 16.27 -1.51
C MET A 92 0.25 16.79 -0.51
N ASP A 93 -0.54 17.79 -0.92
CA ASP A 93 -1.79 18.11 -0.22
C ASP A 93 -2.89 17.08 -0.52
N ILE A 94 -4.02 17.18 0.19
CA ILE A 94 -5.13 16.22 0.08
C ILE A 94 -5.65 16.10 -1.36
N ARG A 95 -5.74 17.21 -2.10
CA ARG A 95 -6.20 17.19 -3.50
C ARG A 95 -5.21 16.46 -4.39
N ASN A 96 -3.92 16.70 -4.21
CA ASN A 96 -2.88 16.02 -4.98
C ASN A 96 -2.78 14.53 -4.62
N GLN A 97 -2.97 14.16 -3.35
CA GLN A 97 -3.07 12.76 -2.93
C GLN A 97 -4.24 12.06 -3.63
N LEU A 98 -5.43 12.66 -3.62
CA LEU A 98 -6.61 12.13 -4.33
C LEU A 98 -6.33 11.96 -5.83
N ASN A 99 -5.73 12.97 -6.45
CA ASN A 99 -5.35 12.95 -7.87
C ASN A 99 -4.28 11.90 -8.21
N ALA A 100 -3.39 11.58 -7.26
CA ALA A 100 -2.39 10.55 -7.43
C ALA A 100 -2.97 9.13 -7.30
N GLY A 101 -4.20 8.99 -6.78
CA GLY A 101 -4.89 7.72 -6.61
C GLY A 101 -4.99 7.21 -5.17
N ILE A 102 -4.62 8.03 -4.18
CA ILE A 102 -4.81 7.73 -2.76
C ILE A 102 -6.31 7.65 -2.43
N ARG A 103 -6.73 6.57 -1.77
CA ARG A 103 -8.13 6.32 -1.37
C ARG A 103 -8.30 6.04 0.12
N CYS A 104 -7.20 5.91 0.87
CA CYS A 104 -7.23 5.81 2.32
C CYS A 104 -6.47 6.97 3.00
N PHE A 105 -7.12 7.66 3.93
CA PHE A 105 -6.54 8.82 4.62
C PHE A 105 -6.51 8.61 6.14
N ASP A 106 -5.33 8.75 6.76
CA ASP A 106 -5.16 8.81 8.21
C ASP A 106 -5.24 10.28 8.67
N LEU A 107 -6.41 10.67 9.19
CA LEU A 107 -6.69 12.02 9.66
C LEU A 107 -6.60 12.09 11.19
N ARG A 108 -5.50 12.68 11.68
CA ARG A 108 -5.23 12.86 13.10
C ARG A 108 -5.68 14.23 13.58
N CYS A 109 -6.52 14.23 14.61
CA CYS A 109 -7.23 15.43 15.04
C CYS A 109 -7.09 15.70 16.54
N GLY A 110 -7.28 16.96 16.91
CA GLY A 110 -7.54 17.43 18.27
C GLY A 110 -8.63 18.49 18.27
N VAL A 111 -9.39 18.61 19.36
CA VAL A 111 -10.41 19.67 19.47
C VAL A 111 -9.86 20.83 20.31
N ARG A 112 -9.95 22.05 19.80
CA ARG A 112 -9.55 23.26 20.51
C ARG A 112 -10.57 24.36 20.29
N ASN A 113 -11.08 24.97 21.36
CA ASN A 113 -12.16 25.97 21.28
C ASN A 113 -13.36 25.48 20.45
N ASP A 114 -13.79 24.23 20.65
CA ASP A 114 -14.87 23.56 19.90
C ASP A 114 -14.59 23.33 18.39
N ILE A 115 -13.37 23.64 17.90
CA ILE A 115 -12.95 23.45 16.51
C ILE A 115 -12.09 22.18 16.41
N VAL A 116 -12.36 21.35 15.40
CA VAL A 116 -11.55 20.16 15.10
C VAL A 116 -10.34 20.55 14.24
N GLU A 117 -9.16 20.52 14.82
CA GLU A 117 -7.88 20.85 14.20
C GLU A 117 -7.15 19.59 13.74
N MET A 118 -6.50 19.64 12.57
CA MET A 118 -5.55 18.61 12.15
C MET A 118 -4.25 18.76 12.94
N VAL A 119 -3.75 17.65 13.49
CA VAL A 119 -2.59 17.65 14.40
C VAL A 119 -1.69 16.44 14.16
N HIS A 120 -0.41 16.60 14.46
CA HIS A 120 0.54 15.50 14.65
C HIS A 120 1.01 15.53 16.10
N GLY A 121 0.43 14.68 16.95
CA GLY A 121 0.56 14.75 18.39
C GLY A 121 0.24 16.17 18.92
N PRO A 122 1.19 16.87 19.58
CA PRO A 122 0.93 18.23 20.07
C PRO A 122 0.93 19.31 18.96
N SER A 123 1.46 19.01 17.78
CA SER A 123 1.69 20.01 16.72
C SER A 123 0.43 20.26 15.90
N PHE A 124 -0.04 21.50 15.85
CA PHE A 124 -1.09 21.92 14.91
C PHE A 124 -0.53 21.99 13.48
N LEU A 125 -1.25 21.44 12.50
CA LEU A 125 -0.81 21.35 11.12
C LEU A 125 -1.19 22.57 10.25
N GLY A 126 -1.86 23.57 10.85
CA GLY A 126 -2.26 24.78 10.13
C GLY A 126 -3.58 24.64 9.36
N VAL A 127 -4.34 23.56 9.55
CA VAL A 127 -5.61 23.29 8.85
C VAL A 127 -6.60 22.58 9.78
N THR A 128 -7.90 22.79 9.57
CA THR A 128 -8.98 22.11 10.32
C THR A 128 -9.47 20.87 9.59
N LEU A 129 -10.13 19.96 10.30
CA LEU A 129 -10.77 18.81 9.68
C LEU A 129 -11.86 19.24 8.69
N SER A 130 -12.63 20.29 9.00
CA SER A 130 -13.66 20.81 8.10
C SER A 130 -13.08 21.21 6.74
N THR A 131 -11.96 21.95 6.70
CA THR A 131 -11.30 22.33 5.45
C THR A 131 -10.77 21.12 4.67
N VAL A 132 -10.27 20.10 5.36
CA VAL A 132 -9.83 18.85 4.71
C VAL A 132 -11.03 18.12 4.09
N LEU A 133 -12.14 18.02 4.82
CA LEU A 133 -13.37 17.39 4.35
C LEU A 133 -13.99 18.14 3.16
N ASP A 134 -13.99 19.47 3.18
CA ASP A 134 -14.48 20.29 2.06
C ASP A 134 -13.71 19.98 0.75
N VAL A 135 -12.39 19.81 0.84
CA VAL A 135 -11.56 19.41 -0.31
C VAL A 135 -11.95 18.03 -0.82
N ILE A 136 -12.18 17.08 0.09
CA ILE A 136 -12.58 15.72 -0.23
C ILE A 136 -13.98 15.70 -0.88
N TYR A 137 -14.96 16.39 -0.30
CA TYR A 137 -16.33 16.45 -0.82
C TYR A 137 -16.37 17.06 -2.22
N THR A 138 -15.69 18.20 -2.41
CA THR A 138 -15.59 18.85 -3.72
C THR A 138 -14.94 17.93 -4.76
N TRP A 139 -13.96 17.13 -4.36
CA TRP A 139 -13.32 16.19 -5.27
C TRP A 139 -14.27 15.03 -5.64
N LEU A 140 -14.97 14.45 -4.67
CA LEU A 140 -15.96 13.39 -4.88
C LEU A 140 -17.15 13.83 -5.76
N GLU A 141 -17.49 15.11 -5.80
CA GLU A 141 -18.51 15.65 -6.72
C GLU A 141 -18.15 15.44 -8.20
N SER A 142 -16.85 15.49 -8.53
CA SER A 142 -16.34 15.33 -9.90
C SER A 142 -15.78 13.94 -10.18
N HIS A 143 -15.76 13.05 -9.18
CA HIS A 143 -15.19 11.70 -9.23
C HIS A 143 -16.17 10.72 -8.57
N SER A 144 -17.42 10.67 -9.07
CA SER A 144 -18.51 9.92 -8.44
C SER A 144 -18.32 8.40 -8.46
N THR A 145 -17.42 7.88 -9.30
CA THR A 145 -17.04 6.47 -9.30
C THR A 145 -16.16 6.10 -8.11
N GLU A 146 -15.55 7.08 -7.45
CA GLU A 146 -14.54 6.84 -6.44
C GLU A 146 -15.16 6.74 -5.05
N ALA A 147 -14.53 5.94 -4.19
CA ALA A 147 -14.93 5.74 -2.81
C ALA A 147 -13.71 5.92 -1.90
N LEU A 148 -13.92 6.45 -0.70
CA LEU A 148 -12.81 6.73 0.22
C LEU A 148 -12.96 5.98 1.54
N VAL A 149 -11.83 5.63 2.13
CA VAL A 149 -11.74 5.19 3.52
C VAL A 149 -11.01 6.29 4.30
N VAL A 150 -11.64 6.79 5.36
CA VAL A 150 -11.03 7.82 6.21
C VAL A 150 -10.95 7.29 7.63
N GLN A 151 -9.73 7.15 8.13
CA GLN A 151 -9.48 6.93 9.54
C GLN A 151 -9.44 8.26 10.26
N ILE A 152 -10.25 8.44 11.31
CA ILE A 152 -10.15 9.59 12.21
C ILE A 152 -9.63 9.13 13.56
N LYS A 153 -8.53 9.72 14.00
CA LYS A 153 -7.90 9.47 15.30
C LYS A 153 -7.94 10.71 16.17
N GLN A 154 -8.29 10.55 17.44
CA GLN A 154 -7.99 11.56 18.44
C GLN A 154 -6.51 11.47 18.81
N ASP A 155 -5.71 12.44 18.36
CA ASP A 155 -4.26 12.44 18.56
C ASP A 155 -3.79 13.51 19.56
N ARG A 156 -4.69 14.46 19.88
CA ARG A 156 -4.52 15.43 20.96
C ARG A 156 -5.77 15.49 21.84
N LYS A 157 -5.58 15.63 23.15
CA LYS A 157 -6.68 15.84 24.11
C LYS A 157 -7.42 17.14 23.76
N SER A 158 -8.72 17.18 24.08
CA SER A 158 -9.51 18.39 23.88
C SER A 158 -9.02 19.51 24.79
N GLU A 159 -8.91 20.71 24.24
CA GLU A 159 -8.40 21.90 24.94
C GLU A 159 -9.43 23.03 24.86
N ARG A 160 -9.76 23.67 25.98
CA ARG A 160 -10.66 24.84 26.03
C ARG A 160 -11.98 24.63 25.25
N SER A 161 -12.50 23.40 25.26
CA SER A 161 -13.66 23.00 24.49
C SER A 161 -14.79 22.57 25.42
N ARG A 162 -16.02 22.92 25.04
CA ARG A 162 -17.26 22.59 25.74
C ARG A 162 -17.87 21.29 25.24
N ILE A 163 -17.50 20.85 24.03
CA ILE A 163 -17.92 19.58 23.44
C ILE A 163 -16.82 18.53 23.48
N SER A 164 -17.21 17.26 23.55
CA SER A 164 -16.28 16.14 23.46
C SER A 164 -15.77 15.96 22.03
N PHE A 165 -14.64 15.26 21.87
CA PHE A 165 -14.08 14.92 20.55
C PHE A 165 -15.11 14.16 19.69
N ALA A 166 -15.77 13.16 20.26
CA ALA A 166 -16.78 12.37 19.56
C ALA A 166 -17.97 13.21 19.08
N VAL A 167 -18.43 14.18 19.88
CA VAL A 167 -19.51 15.11 19.48
C VAL A 167 -19.03 16.03 18.37
N ALA A 168 -17.81 16.56 18.45
CA ALA A 168 -17.26 17.44 17.42
C ALA A 168 -17.13 16.73 16.06
N ILE A 169 -16.62 15.49 16.04
CA ILE A 169 -16.58 14.67 14.82
C ILE A 169 -17.98 14.32 14.34
N GLY A 170 -18.88 13.93 15.25
CA GLY A 170 -20.27 13.61 14.92
C GLY A 170 -20.97 14.78 14.22
N ASN A 171 -20.78 16.02 14.70
CA ASN A 171 -21.33 17.22 14.08
C ASN A 171 -20.82 17.44 12.64
N LEU A 172 -19.53 17.20 12.37
CA LEU A 172 -18.95 17.33 11.03
C LEU A 172 -19.42 16.21 10.08
N VAL A 173 -19.59 14.99 10.59
CA VAL A 173 -20.07 13.85 9.78
C VAL A 173 -21.55 14.02 9.46
N THR A 174 -22.35 14.47 10.42
CA THR A 174 -23.82 14.61 10.28
C THR A 174 -24.25 15.89 9.58
N SER A 175 -23.36 16.85 9.36
CA SER A 175 -23.65 18.03 8.51
C SER A 175 -23.72 17.68 7.02
N THR A 176 -23.17 16.54 6.62
CA THR A 176 -23.11 16.08 5.22
C THR A 176 -23.32 14.55 5.15
N PRO A 177 -24.45 14.04 5.69
CA PRO A 177 -24.64 12.61 5.95
C PRO A 177 -24.59 11.75 4.67
N GLU A 178 -24.97 12.31 3.51
CA GLU A 178 -24.94 11.63 2.21
C GLU A 178 -23.52 11.32 1.72
N ARG A 179 -22.50 12.01 2.25
CA ARG A 179 -21.09 11.75 1.95
C ARG A 179 -20.47 10.69 2.85
N TRP A 180 -21.19 10.20 3.85
CA TRP A 180 -20.65 9.25 4.81
C TRP A 180 -21.44 7.96 4.85
N ARG A 181 -20.70 6.86 4.87
CA ARG A 181 -21.20 5.59 5.38
C ARG A 181 -20.75 5.45 6.83
N THR A 182 -21.73 5.35 7.72
CA THR A 182 -21.50 5.21 9.17
C THR A 182 -21.86 3.82 9.71
N GLY A 183 -22.16 2.87 8.82
CA GLY A 183 -22.29 1.45 9.16
C GLY A 183 -20.95 0.84 9.58
N ASP A 184 -21.04 -0.26 10.33
CA ASP A 184 -19.93 -0.98 10.95
C ASP A 184 -19.67 -2.36 10.33
N THR A 185 -20.21 -2.61 9.13
CA THR A 185 -19.91 -3.76 8.26
C THR A 185 -18.98 -3.39 7.12
N THR A 186 -18.36 -4.39 6.48
CA THR A 186 -17.60 -4.20 5.22
C THR A 186 -18.55 -3.80 4.07
N PRO A 187 -18.38 -2.61 3.45
CA PRO A 187 -19.19 -2.21 2.31
C PRO A 187 -18.70 -2.81 0.99
N ALA A 188 -19.63 -3.04 0.08
CA ALA A 188 -19.34 -3.19 -1.35
C ALA A 188 -18.98 -1.81 -1.95
N LEU A 189 -18.19 -1.79 -3.02
CA LEU A 189 -17.73 -0.56 -3.67
C LEU A 189 -18.90 0.29 -4.15
N GLY A 190 -19.91 -0.32 -4.78
CA GLY A 190 -21.10 0.37 -5.28
C GLY A 190 -21.88 1.11 -4.20
N GLU A 191 -21.91 0.59 -2.97
CA GLU A 191 -22.51 1.25 -1.80
C GLU A 191 -21.73 2.51 -1.39
N LEU A 192 -20.42 2.52 -1.63
CA LEU A 192 -19.50 3.56 -1.15
C LEU A 192 -19.11 4.59 -2.21
N ARG A 193 -19.45 4.39 -3.49
CA ARG A 193 -19.16 5.35 -4.56
C ARG A 193 -19.73 6.75 -4.24
N GLY A 194 -18.88 7.76 -4.37
CA GLY A 194 -19.18 9.15 -4.00
C GLY A 194 -19.22 9.44 -2.49
N ARG A 195 -18.84 8.46 -1.65
CA ARG A 195 -18.94 8.50 -0.18
C ARG A 195 -17.64 8.07 0.51
N ILE A 196 -17.65 8.21 1.83
CA ILE A 196 -16.54 7.91 2.73
C ILE A 196 -16.96 6.87 3.76
N GLN A 197 -16.20 5.78 3.88
CA GLN A 197 -16.29 4.86 5.01
C GLN A 197 -15.43 5.40 6.15
N LEU A 198 -16.04 5.62 7.31
CA LEU A 198 -15.33 6.03 8.50
C LEU A 198 -14.71 4.82 9.21
N LEU A 199 -13.41 4.88 9.48
CA LEU A 199 -12.73 4.06 10.49
C LEU A 199 -12.52 4.91 11.74
N ARG A 200 -13.13 4.50 12.85
CA ARG A 200 -13.15 5.28 14.09
C ARG A 200 -12.04 4.83 15.03
N ARG A 201 -10.99 5.66 15.17
CA ARG A 201 -9.89 5.47 16.14
C ARG A 201 -9.99 6.46 17.30
N PHE A 202 -11.20 6.60 17.85
CA PHE A 202 -11.51 7.40 19.04
C PHE A 202 -12.70 6.79 19.80
N LEU A 203 -12.79 7.05 21.10
CA LEU A 203 -13.88 6.55 21.94
C LEU A 203 -15.20 7.24 21.61
N ASN A 204 -16.27 6.46 21.46
CA ASN A 204 -17.63 6.94 21.29
C ASN A 204 -18.54 6.30 22.36
N PRO A 205 -19.43 7.05 23.03
CA PRO A 205 -20.40 6.48 23.97
C PRO A 205 -21.29 5.39 23.38
N LYS A 206 -21.47 5.36 22.04
CA LYS A 206 -22.16 4.31 21.30
C LYS A 206 -21.13 3.50 20.49
N PRO A 207 -20.71 2.31 20.97
CA PRO A 207 -19.62 1.53 20.33
C PRO A 207 -19.90 1.09 18.88
N HIS A 208 -21.16 0.92 18.50
CA HIS A 208 -21.55 0.47 17.14
C HIS A 208 -22.05 1.61 16.25
N ALA A 209 -21.82 2.86 16.65
CA ALA A 209 -22.25 4.02 15.87
C ALA A 209 -21.04 4.72 15.25
N PHE A 210 -21.30 5.37 14.10
CA PHE A 210 -20.34 6.23 13.42
C PHE A 210 -19.10 5.49 12.89
N GLY A 211 -19.34 4.50 12.03
CA GLY A 211 -18.30 3.81 11.27
C GLY A 211 -17.75 2.57 11.98
N ILE A 212 -16.75 1.96 11.35
CA ILE A 212 -16.09 0.74 11.83
C ILE A 212 -15.18 1.11 13.01
N ASP A 213 -15.40 0.48 14.16
CA ASP A 213 -14.61 0.74 15.37
C ASP A 213 -13.24 0.07 15.32
N VAL A 214 -12.17 0.86 15.36
CA VAL A 214 -10.78 0.41 15.41
C VAL A 214 -10.06 0.93 16.67
N VAL A 215 -10.80 1.21 17.76
CA VAL A 215 -10.22 1.77 18.99
C VAL A 215 -9.31 0.81 19.76
N ARG A 216 -9.50 -0.52 19.59
CA ARG A 216 -8.67 -1.57 20.20
C ARG A 216 -7.33 -1.73 19.47
N TRP A 217 -6.58 -0.64 19.43
CA TRP A 217 -5.33 -0.51 18.69
C TRP A 217 -4.17 -0.27 19.67
N PRO A 218 -3.34 -1.29 19.96
CA PRO A 218 -2.22 -1.14 20.89
C PRO A 218 -1.17 -0.15 20.36
N ASP A 219 -0.41 0.46 21.27
CA ASP A 219 0.67 1.37 20.91
C ASP A 219 1.89 0.57 20.40
N ASN A 220 2.41 0.92 19.23
CA ASN A 220 3.61 0.35 18.61
C ASN A 220 3.77 -1.18 18.74
N PRO A 221 2.79 -2.00 18.35
CA PRO A 221 2.89 -3.45 18.48
C PRO A 221 4.03 -3.98 17.57
N PRO A 222 4.93 -4.83 18.08
CA PRO A 222 6.07 -5.35 17.28
C PRO A 222 5.67 -6.40 16.26
N ARG A 223 4.39 -6.80 16.22
CA ARG A 223 3.80 -7.77 15.29
C ARG A 223 2.42 -7.30 14.88
N PRO A 224 1.91 -7.76 13.72
CA PRO A 224 0.53 -7.49 13.35
C PRO A 224 -0.44 -8.00 14.43
N PHE A 225 -1.48 -7.22 14.71
CA PHE A 225 -2.56 -7.58 15.62
C PHE A 225 -3.90 -7.56 14.88
N THR A 226 -4.89 -8.27 15.40
CA THR A 226 -6.21 -8.39 14.76
C THR A 226 -7.29 -7.86 15.68
N ILE A 227 -8.12 -6.96 15.15
CA ILE A 227 -9.37 -6.54 15.77
C ILE A 227 -10.48 -7.42 15.21
N HIS A 228 -11.09 -8.24 16.07
CA HIS A 228 -12.32 -8.97 15.75
C HIS A 228 -13.51 -8.01 15.89
N THR A 229 -14.24 -7.78 14.81
CA THR A 229 -15.40 -6.86 14.83
C THR A 229 -16.65 -7.56 15.33
N TRP A 230 -17.70 -6.78 15.61
CA TRP A 230 -18.99 -7.31 16.05
C TRP A 230 -19.71 -8.09 14.94
N HIS A 231 -19.49 -7.71 13.68
CA HIS A 231 -20.07 -8.35 12.49
C HIS A 231 -19.15 -9.42 11.90
N GLU A 232 -18.35 -10.06 12.75
CA GLU A 232 -17.57 -11.27 12.48
C GLU A 232 -16.51 -11.19 11.36
N PHE A 233 -16.22 -10.00 10.82
CA PHE A 233 -15.04 -9.80 9.97
C PHE A 233 -13.84 -9.32 10.80
N ASN A 234 -12.63 -9.56 10.29
CA ASN A 234 -11.39 -9.24 10.97
C ASN A 234 -10.70 -8.02 10.35
N ILE A 235 -10.00 -7.24 11.17
CA ILE A 235 -9.12 -6.17 10.72
C ILE A 235 -7.73 -6.45 11.27
N THR A 236 -6.81 -6.87 10.40
CA THR A 236 -5.41 -7.17 10.76
C THR A 236 -4.50 -6.01 10.40
N ILE A 237 -3.70 -5.56 11.36
CA ILE A 237 -3.01 -4.27 11.29
C ILE A 237 -1.54 -4.43 11.66
N GLN A 238 -0.64 -3.86 10.86
CA GLN A 238 0.78 -3.68 11.18
C GLN A 238 1.04 -2.18 11.37
N ASP A 239 1.37 -1.77 12.59
CA ASP A 239 1.64 -0.38 13.00
C ASP A 239 2.91 -0.28 13.88
N HIS A 240 3.97 -1.01 13.51
CA HIS A 240 5.28 -0.97 14.19
C HIS A 240 6.07 0.23 13.67
N TYR A 241 5.81 1.42 14.20
CA TYR A 241 6.34 2.68 13.66
C TYR A 241 7.72 3.06 14.23
N THR A 242 8.20 2.39 15.27
CA THR A 242 9.56 2.62 15.81
C THR A 242 10.11 1.39 16.53
N SER A 243 11.43 1.26 16.55
CA SER A 243 12.14 0.15 17.20
C SER A 243 12.34 0.42 18.69
N SER A 244 12.38 -0.62 19.53
CA SER A 244 12.69 -0.45 20.96
C SER A 244 14.15 -0.04 21.19
N HIS A 245 15.04 -0.44 20.27
CA HIS A 245 16.47 -0.11 20.30
C HIS A 245 16.85 0.84 19.15
N PRO A 246 17.80 1.78 19.34
CA PRO A 246 18.29 2.64 18.27
C PRO A 246 18.73 1.83 17.04
N LYS A 247 18.19 2.16 15.86
CA LYS A 247 18.61 1.55 14.59
C LYS A 247 19.18 2.57 13.62
N SER A 248 20.21 2.16 12.87
CA SER A 248 20.66 2.91 11.68
C SER A 248 19.56 2.94 10.62
N LEU A 249 19.69 3.80 9.60
CA LEU A 249 18.72 3.86 8.51
C LEU A 249 18.54 2.50 7.83
N SER A 250 19.64 1.82 7.50
CA SER A 250 19.60 0.52 6.83
C SER A 250 18.95 -0.57 7.69
N ALA A 251 19.24 -0.58 9.00
CA ALA A 251 18.64 -1.54 9.92
C ALA A 251 17.15 -1.27 10.15
N LEU A 252 16.75 -0.01 10.28
CA LEU A 252 15.36 0.39 10.47
C LEU A 252 14.52 0.07 9.23
N VAL A 253 14.97 0.46 8.04
CA VAL A 253 14.27 0.20 6.78
C VAL A 253 14.20 -1.30 6.50
N ARG A 254 15.22 -2.08 6.85
CA ARG A 254 15.18 -3.55 6.72
C ARG A 254 14.14 -4.18 7.64
N MET A 255 14.13 -3.79 8.92
CA MET A 255 13.15 -4.29 9.89
C MET A 255 11.73 -3.92 9.45
N LYS A 256 11.49 -2.63 9.20
CA LYS A 256 10.17 -2.15 8.79
C LYS A 256 9.72 -2.77 7.48
N GLY A 257 10.66 -2.98 6.56
CA GLY A 257 10.43 -3.69 5.31
C GLY A 257 9.92 -5.10 5.50
N GLY A 258 10.49 -5.85 6.44
CA GLY A 258 10.03 -7.20 6.76
C GLY A 258 8.63 -7.22 7.35
N ASP A 259 8.31 -6.29 8.25
CA ASP A 259 6.98 -6.17 8.83
C ASP A 259 5.93 -5.85 7.75
N VAL A 260 6.26 -4.97 6.81
CA VAL A 260 5.40 -4.62 5.69
C VAL A 260 5.20 -5.83 4.77
N VAL A 261 6.26 -6.49 4.33
CA VAL A 261 6.19 -7.65 3.41
C VAL A 261 5.42 -8.81 4.03
N ASP A 262 5.61 -9.08 5.32
CA ASP A 262 4.87 -10.12 6.04
C ASP A 262 3.36 -9.88 5.96
N LEU A 263 2.89 -8.66 6.28
CA LEU A 263 1.46 -8.37 6.22
C LEU A 263 0.92 -8.33 4.78
N LEU A 264 1.69 -7.85 3.79
CA LEU A 264 1.30 -7.92 2.38
C LEU A 264 1.11 -9.36 1.92
N THR A 265 2.02 -10.25 2.31
CA THR A 265 1.97 -11.68 1.97
C THR A 265 0.75 -12.36 2.60
N ARG A 266 0.45 -12.04 3.87
CA ARG A 266 -0.76 -12.53 4.55
C ARG A 266 -2.04 -12.05 3.89
N ALA A 267 -2.11 -10.77 3.52
CA ALA A 267 -3.26 -10.18 2.86
C ALA A 267 -3.56 -10.84 1.51
N ALA A 268 -2.51 -11.12 0.72
CA ALA A 268 -2.61 -11.73 -0.60
C ALA A 268 -2.96 -13.23 -0.54
N ALA A 269 -2.59 -13.92 0.54
CA ALA A 269 -2.90 -15.34 0.73
C ALA A 269 -4.31 -15.59 1.30
N ASP A 270 -4.88 -14.63 2.01
CA ASP A 270 -6.20 -14.78 2.63
C ASP A 270 -7.32 -14.78 1.58
N GLN A 271 -8.18 -15.80 1.67
CA GLN A 271 -9.28 -16.05 0.73
C GLN A 271 -10.58 -15.36 1.15
N ASP A 272 -10.68 -14.91 2.41
CA ASP A 272 -11.86 -14.20 2.90
C ASP A 272 -11.78 -12.73 2.53
N GLU A 273 -12.61 -12.32 1.56
CA GLU A 273 -12.74 -10.94 1.06
C GLU A 273 -13.34 -9.96 2.06
N GLY A 274 -13.98 -10.44 3.13
CA GLY A 274 -14.50 -9.61 4.20
C GLY A 274 -13.43 -9.06 5.14
N ASN A 275 -12.26 -9.70 5.21
CA ASN A 275 -11.18 -9.33 6.12
C ASN A 275 -10.37 -8.14 5.60
N TRP A 276 -10.10 -7.19 6.49
CA TRP A 276 -9.32 -5.99 6.20
C TRP A 276 -7.87 -6.16 6.62
N TYR A 277 -6.99 -5.56 5.84
CA TYR A 277 -5.56 -5.46 6.13
C TYR A 277 -5.14 -4.00 6.08
N ILE A 278 -4.49 -3.50 7.15
CA ILE A 278 -3.97 -2.13 7.20
C ILE A 278 -2.47 -2.19 7.53
N ASN A 279 -1.66 -1.76 6.57
CA ASN A 279 -0.21 -1.91 6.61
C ASN A 279 0.47 -0.54 6.51
N PHE A 280 1.06 -0.09 7.61
CA PHE A 280 1.81 1.17 7.63
C PHE A 280 3.25 0.91 7.19
N SER A 281 3.70 1.55 6.11
CA SER A 281 5.12 1.57 5.73
C SER A 281 5.90 2.72 6.38
N SER A 282 5.18 3.66 7.01
CA SER A 282 5.69 4.78 7.77
C SER A 282 6.43 4.34 9.04
N ALA A 283 7.52 5.03 9.37
CA ALA A 283 8.24 4.86 10.63
C ALA A 283 9.02 6.14 10.98
N TYR A 284 9.51 6.23 12.22
CA TYR A 284 10.44 7.27 12.65
C TYR A 284 11.48 6.73 13.64
N GLU A 285 12.61 7.41 13.74
CA GLU A 285 13.60 7.15 14.78
C GLU A 285 14.20 8.47 15.27
N PHE A 286 14.15 8.68 16.58
CA PHE A 286 14.71 9.87 17.22
C PHE A 286 15.44 9.50 18.50
N ASN A 287 16.77 9.53 18.43
CA ASN A 287 17.66 9.35 19.56
C ASN A 287 18.97 10.13 19.35
N PHE A 288 19.86 10.08 20.34
CA PHE A 288 21.13 10.79 20.30
C PHE A 288 22.02 10.38 19.11
N TYR A 289 21.98 9.12 18.71
CA TYR A 289 22.80 8.55 17.63
C TYR A 289 22.14 8.66 16.25
N HIS A 290 20.81 8.59 16.18
CA HIS A 290 20.05 8.56 14.94
C HIS A 290 18.84 9.49 14.99
N GLN A 291 18.77 10.38 14.00
CA GLN A 291 17.67 11.32 13.78
C GLN A 291 17.12 11.06 12.38
N LEU A 292 16.30 10.01 12.26
CA LEU A 292 15.74 9.55 10.97
C LEU A 292 14.31 10.05 10.86
N THR A 293 14.13 11.09 10.04
CA THR A 293 12.82 11.66 9.75
C THR A 293 11.99 10.71 8.89
N PRO A 294 10.65 10.81 8.93
CA PRO A 294 9.76 10.08 8.02
C PRO A 294 10.22 10.17 6.55
N LYS A 295 10.57 11.37 6.09
CA LYS A 295 11.10 11.61 4.74
C LYS A 295 12.37 10.82 4.42
N LYS A 296 13.33 10.75 5.36
CA LYS A 296 14.57 10.00 5.15
C LYS A 296 14.33 8.49 5.11
N ILE A 297 13.37 8.00 5.89
CA ILE A 297 13.00 6.58 5.91
C ILE A 297 12.25 6.18 4.65
N SER A 298 11.32 7.02 4.16
CA SER A 298 10.53 6.72 2.97
C SER A 298 11.34 6.82 1.68
N LEU A 299 12.10 7.91 1.50
CA LEU A 299 12.83 8.21 0.27
C LEU A 299 14.25 7.61 0.24
N GLY A 300 14.81 7.33 1.41
CA GLY A 300 16.20 6.96 1.57
C GLY A 300 17.11 8.16 1.88
N GLY A 301 18.39 7.89 2.02
CA GLY A 301 19.37 8.93 2.29
C GLY A 301 20.77 8.38 2.54
N TYR A 302 21.73 9.29 2.57
CA TYR A 302 23.11 8.92 2.85
C TYR A 302 23.32 8.48 4.30
N SER A 303 24.05 7.37 4.44
CA SER A 303 24.63 6.87 5.68
C SER A 303 26.15 6.76 5.47
N GLY A 304 26.91 7.71 6.02
CA GLY A 304 28.31 7.91 5.63
C GLY A 304 28.40 8.30 4.14
N PHE A 305 29.16 7.53 3.36
CA PHE A 305 29.33 7.73 1.91
C PHE A 305 28.45 6.82 1.04
N GLN A 306 27.59 6.01 1.66
CA GLN A 306 26.73 5.06 0.95
C GLN A 306 25.30 5.58 0.94
N TRP A 307 24.65 5.47 -0.23
CA TRP A 307 23.22 5.74 -0.36
C TRP A 307 22.44 4.53 0.15
N GLU A 308 21.51 4.76 1.07
CA GLU A 308 20.59 3.74 1.55
C GLU A 308 19.21 3.99 0.98
N GLU A 309 18.69 3.02 0.23
CA GLU A 309 17.33 3.05 -0.30
C GLU A 309 16.28 3.04 0.81
N GLY A 310 15.28 3.91 0.67
CA GLY A 310 14.15 4.02 1.59
C GLY A 310 13.05 2.97 1.38
N MET A 311 11.98 3.09 2.16
CA MET A 311 10.84 2.18 2.13
C MET A 311 10.09 2.18 0.81
N ASN A 312 9.93 3.33 0.14
CA ASN A 312 9.06 3.46 -1.03
C ASN A 312 9.59 2.66 -2.23
N ILE A 313 10.88 2.79 -2.56
CA ILE A 313 11.50 2.03 -3.65
C ILE A 313 11.51 0.53 -3.35
N ARG A 314 11.74 0.14 -2.09
CA ARG A 314 11.75 -1.26 -1.66
C ARG A 314 10.37 -1.89 -1.76
N LEU A 315 9.34 -1.17 -1.29
CA LEU A 315 7.94 -1.57 -1.44
C LEU A 315 7.59 -1.75 -2.92
N ARG A 316 7.93 -0.76 -3.77
CA ARG A 316 7.70 -0.87 -5.22
C ARG A 316 8.39 -2.09 -5.82
N ASN A 317 9.63 -2.36 -5.43
CA ASN A 317 10.38 -3.51 -5.93
C ASN A 317 9.75 -4.84 -5.49
N PHE A 318 9.24 -4.93 -4.26
CA PHE A 318 8.47 -6.10 -3.83
C PHE A 318 7.21 -6.29 -4.67
N LEU A 319 6.41 -5.23 -4.88
CA LEU A 319 5.21 -5.31 -5.71
C LEU A 319 5.51 -5.79 -7.13
N ALA A 320 6.66 -5.37 -7.71
CA ALA A 320 7.10 -5.82 -9.02
C ALA A 320 7.43 -7.33 -9.08
N THR A 321 7.71 -7.98 -7.94
CA THR A 321 7.89 -9.44 -7.86
C THR A 321 6.57 -10.22 -7.78
N CYS A 322 5.45 -9.52 -7.59
CA CYS A 322 4.10 -10.09 -7.50
C CYS A 322 3.25 -9.61 -8.69
N PRO A 323 3.52 -10.07 -9.93
CA PRO A 323 2.74 -9.64 -11.09
C PRO A 323 1.30 -10.18 -11.03
N GLY A 324 0.37 -9.45 -11.64
CA GLY A 324 -1.04 -9.83 -11.73
C GLY A 324 -1.88 -9.25 -10.60
N ARG A 325 -3.08 -9.82 -10.44
CA ARG A 325 -4.02 -9.38 -9.41
C ARG A 325 -3.60 -9.92 -8.04
N HIS A 326 -3.42 -9.02 -7.08
CA HIS A 326 -3.10 -9.32 -5.68
C HIS A 326 -3.84 -8.36 -4.74
N ARG A 327 -4.38 -8.91 -3.66
CA ARG A 327 -5.02 -8.14 -2.59
C ARG A 327 -4.02 -7.85 -1.48
N PHE A 328 -3.51 -6.63 -1.43
CA PHE A 328 -2.56 -6.18 -0.41
C PHE A 328 -3.22 -5.38 0.73
N GLY A 329 -4.51 -5.07 0.62
CA GLY A 329 -5.26 -4.25 1.56
C GLY A 329 -4.85 -2.78 1.50
N ILE A 330 -5.04 -2.06 2.62
CA ILE A 330 -4.63 -0.66 2.76
C ILE A 330 -3.12 -0.60 3.00
N VAL A 331 -2.40 0.14 2.16
CA VAL A 331 -0.97 0.41 2.33
C VAL A 331 -0.77 1.89 2.63
N ALA A 332 -0.60 2.25 3.90
CA ALA A 332 -0.48 3.62 4.38
C ALA A 332 1.00 4.08 4.38
N MET A 333 1.31 5.07 3.54
CA MET A 333 2.68 5.48 3.21
C MET A 333 3.02 6.91 3.62
N ASP A 334 4.32 7.18 3.79
CA ASP A 334 4.88 8.53 3.88
C ASP A 334 5.52 8.94 2.54
N PHE A 335 5.25 10.16 2.08
CA PHE A 335 5.77 10.72 0.82
C PHE A 335 5.67 9.78 -0.39
N PRO A 336 4.51 9.15 -0.68
CA PRO A 336 4.39 8.16 -1.76
C PRO A 336 4.63 8.74 -3.16
N GLU A 337 4.68 10.07 -3.31
CA GLU A 337 5.10 10.75 -4.54
C GLU A 337 6.61 10.64 -4.83
N GLY A 338 7.41 10.18 -3.88
CA GLY A 338 8.87 10.11 -4.00
C GLY A 338 9.44 8.73 -3.70
N GLY A 339 10.70 8.53 -4.13
CA GLY A 339 11.44 7.27 -3.93
C GLY A 339 11.15 6.24 -5.03
N ALA A 340 9.92 6.16 -5.51
CA ALA A 340 9.54 5.44 -6.72
C ALA A 340 8.32 6.09 -7.36
N GLU A 341 8.47 6.62 -8.57
CA GLU A 341 7.42 7.44 -9.24
C GLU A 341 6.15 6.63 -9.55
N ASP A 342 6.30 5.31 -9.80
CA ASP A 342 5.21 4.42 -10.16
C ASP A 342 4.62 3.65 -8.96
N LEU A 343 5.02 3.94 -7.72
CA LEU A 343 4.60 3.16 -6.54
C LEU A 343 3.08 3.16 -6.36
N ILE A 344 2.44 4.33 -6.40
CA ILE A 344 0.98 4.44 -6.23
C ILE A 344 0.26 3.70 -7.35
N LEU A 345 0.70 3.89 -8.60
CA LEU A 345 0.14 3.21 -9.77
C LEU A 345 0.33 1.69 -9.68
N THR A 346 1.47 1.21 -9.18
CA THR A 346 1.74 -0.23 -9.01
C THR A 346 0.78 -0.84 -7.99
N LEU A 347 0.51 -0.16 -6.87
CA LEU A 347 -0.50 -0.59 -5.90
C LEU A 347 -1.89 -0.64 -6.54
N ILE A 348 -2.27 0.39 -7.31
CA ILE A 348 -3.57 0.41 -8.02
C ILE A 348 -3.67 -0.75 -9.00
N GLN A 349 -2.62 -0.98 -9.80
CA GLN A 349 -2.57 -2.05 -10.80
C GLN A 349 -2.70 -3.45 -10.19
N SER A 350 -2.28 -3.65 -8.94
CA SER A 350 -2.45 -4.93 -8.24
C SER A 350 -3.92 -5.33 -8.07
N ASN A 351 -4.88 -4.41 -8.19
CA ASN A 351 -6.31 -4.75 -8.16
C ASN A 351 -6.80 -5.48 -9.41
N PHE A 352 -6.05 -5.37 -10.51
CA PHE A 352 -6.53 -5.77 -11.84
C PHE A 352 -5.68 -6.90 -12.39
N GLU A 353 -6.33 -7.77 -13.15
CA GLU A 353 -5.61 -8.79 -13.89
C GLU A 353 -4.60 -8.13 -14.84
N SER A 354 -3.39 -8.69 -14.90
CA SER A 354 -2.45 -8.26 -15.91
C SER A 354 -3.05 -8.68 -17.26
N GLN A 355 -3.61 -7.74 -18.03
CA GLN A 355 -4.10 -8.06 -19.36
C GLN A 355 -2.96 -8.74 -20.12
N SER A 356 -3.12 -9.95 -20.62
CA SER A 356 -2.15 -10.46 -21.59
C SER A 356 -2.04 -9.42 -22.71
N PRO A 357 -0.85 -9.09 -23.24
CA PRO A 357 -0.77 -8.18 -24.37
C PRO A 357 -1.78 -8.66 -25.43
N ARG A 358 -2.70 -7.80 -25.89
CA ARG A 358 -3.59 -8.14 -26.99
C ARG A 358 -2.70 -8.65 -28.12
N ARG A 359 -2.79 -9.96 -28.41
CA ARG A 359 -2.00 -10.61 -29.44
C ARG A 359 -2.24 -9.86 -30.73
N THR A 360 -1.21 -9.25 -31.27
CA THR A 360 -1.35 -8.57 -32.56
C THR A 360 -1.52 -9.63 -33.64
N TRP A 361 -2.27 -9.31 -34.70
CA TRP A 361 -2.37 -10.17 -35.88
C TRP A 361 -1.00 -10.59 -36.43
N LEU A 362 0.01 -9.74 -36.26
CA LEU A 362 1.39 -10.00 -36.66
C LEU A 362 2.04 -11.13 -35.84
N GLN A 363 1.79 -11.19 -34.52
CA GLN A 363 2.30 -12.27 -33.66
C GLN A 363 1.63 -13.60 -33.97
N LEU A 364 0.31 -13.61 -34.22
CA LEU A 364 -0.41 -14.80 -34.66
C LEU A 364 0.07 -15.28 -36.04
N ALA A 365 0.39 -14.36 -36.94
CA ALA A 365 0.93 -14.68 -38.26
C ALA A 365 2.36 -15.25 -38.18
N ILE A 366 3.22 -14.70 -37.33
CA ILE A 366 4.60 -15.20 -37.11
C ILE A 366 4.56 -16.60 -36.51
N GLU A 367 3.73 -16.85 -35.50
CA GLU A 367 3.57 -18.19 -34.92
C GLU A 367 2.99 -19.17 -35.93
N GLY A 368 2.00 -18.76 -36.75
CA GLY A 368 1.48 -19.57 -37.84
C GLY A 368 2.57 -19.96 -38.86
N LEU A 369 3.47 -19.04 -39.19
CA LEU A 369 4.63 -19.28 -40.06
C LEU A 369 5.67 -20.20 -39.40
N LEU A 370 5.87 -20.08 -38.09
CA LEU A 370 6.77 -20.96 -37.33
C LEU A 370 6.21 -22.39 -37.22
N TRP A 371 4.92 -22.55 -37.00
CA TRP A 371 4.26 -23.86 -37.02
C TRP A 371 4.24 -24.49 -38.42
N ALA A 372 4.02 -23.69 -39.46
CA ALA A 372 4.10 -24.16 -40.84
C ALA A 372 5.52 -24.60 -41.22
N SER A 373 6.55 -23.85 -40.81
CA SER A 373 7.96 -24.20 -41.08
C SER A 373 8.44 -25.41 -40.27
N ALA A 374 8.01 -25.54 -39.01
CA ALA A 374 8.25 -26.75 -38.21
C ALA A 374 7.58 -27.99 -38.80
N GLY A 375 6.34 -27.86 -39.30
CA GLY A 375 5.65 -28.92 -40.03
C GLY A 375 6.36 -29.31 -41.33
N PHE A 376 6.90 -28.32 -42.07
CA PHE A 376 7.64 -28.57 -43.31
C PHE A 376 8.98 -29.29 -43.06
N LEU A 377 9.69 -28.93 -41.99
CA LEU A 377 10.94 -29.61 -41.57
C LEU A 377 10.69 -31.06 -41.12
N LEU A 378 9.57 -31.34 -40.45
CA LEU A 378 9.16 -32.70 -40.07
C LEU A 378 8.84 -33.57 -41.29
N ILE A 379 8.22 -33.00 -42.34
CA ILE A 379 7.95 -33.71 -43.59
C ILE A 379 9.25 -34.02 -44.35
N MET A 380 10.19 -33.07 -44.38
CA MET A 380 11.51 -33.25 -45.02
C MET A 380 12.38 -34.27 -44.28
N ALA A 381 12.25 -34.38 -42.95
CA ALA A 381 12.94 -35.40 -42.16
C ALA A 381 12.33 -36.81 -42.33
N ALA A 382 11.09 -36.92 -42.82
CA ALA A 382 10.38 -38.19 -43.01
C ALA A 382 10.49 -38.78 -44.43
N THR A 383 11.16 -38.10 -45.38
CA THR A 383 11.37 -38.66 -46.72
C THR A 383 12.51 -39.69 -46.71
N PRO A 384 12.26 -40.97 -47.02
CA PRO A 384 13.30 -41.99 -47.00
C PRO A 384 14.25 -41.83 -48.20
N VAL A 385 15.54 -41.70 -47.92
CA VAL A 385 16.60 -41.78 -48.93
C VAL A 385 16.71 -43.22 -49.41
N THR A 386 16.37 -43.48 -50.67
CA THR A 386 16.59 -44.78 -51.32
C THR A 386 18.10 -45.03 -51.51
N PRO A 387 18.65 -46.18 -51.08
CA PRO A 387 20.06 -46.50 -51.29
C PRO A 387 20.37 -46.71 -52.78
N GLY A 388 21.49 -46.13 -53.22
CA GLY A 388 22.01 -46.30 -54.58
C GLY A 388 22.34 -47.76 -54.91
N ARG A 389 22.01 -48.16 -56.14
CA ARG A 389 22.19 -49.51 -56.70
C ARG A 389 23.70 -49.85 -56.81
N PRO A 390 24.17 -51.04 -56.38
CA PRO A 390 25.58 -51.42 -56.55
C PRO A 390 25.90 -51.76 -58.01
N SER A 391 27.11 -51.42 -58.46
CA SER A 391 27.65 -51.74 -59.78
C SER A 391 27.87 -53.26 -59.97
N PRO A 392 27.65 -53.84 -61.17
CA PRO A 392 27.85 -55.27 -61.41
C PRO A 392 29.34 -55.64 -61.54
N LEU A 393 29.70 -56.81 -61.01
CA LEU A 393 31.01 -57.45 -61.19
C LEU A 393 31.17 -58.06 -62.61
N PRO A 394 32.38 -58.14 -63.16
CA PRO A 394 32.61 -58.69 -64.50
C PRO A 394 32.53 -60.22 -64.53
N GLN A 395 31.83 -60.77 -65.53
CA GLN A 395 31.80 -62.21 -65.84
C GLN A 395 33.11 -62.65 -66.51
N GLN A 396 33.70 -63.75 -66.02
CA GLN A 396 34.74 -64.50 -66.71
C GLN A 396 34.08 -65.53 -67.64
N ASP A 397 34.37 -65.41 -68.93
CA ASP A 397 34.02 -66.41 -69.93
C ASP A 397 34.96 -67.62 -69.84
N PHE A 398 34.37 -68.81 -69.66
CA PHE A 398 35.00 -70.09 -69.98
C PHE A 398 34.56 -70.48 -71.39
N SER A 399 35.49 -70.49 -72.34
CA SER A 399 35.34 -71.18 -73.63
C SER A 399 36.32 -72.35 -73.69
N SER A 400 35.77 -73.55 -73.87
CA SER A 400 36.48 -74.79 -74.17
C SER A 400 36.83 -74.87 -75.67
N THR A 401 38.13 -74.88 -75.98
CA THR A 401 38.87 -75.85 -76.83
C THR A 401 40.31 -75.38 -76.97
#